data_AF-A0AAD5RCC9-F1
#
_entry.id   AF-A0AAD5RCC9-F1
#
_cell.length_a   1.000
_cell.length_b   1.000
_cell.length_c   1.000
_cell.angle_alpha   90.00
_cell.angle_beta   90.00
_cell.angle_gamma   90.00
#
_symmetry.space_group_name_H-M   'P 1'
#
loop_
_entity.id
_entity.type
_entity.pdbx_description
1 polymer ?
#
loop_
_entity_poly.entity_id
_entity_poly.type
_entity_poly.pdbx_seq_one_letter_code
_entity_poly.pdbx_strand_id
1 'polypeptide(L)'
;MTSLRNITLLVDLCRQRRLNLDKARALYQFVQDHEEELSWLNEKETLCRRALLNGDVATVQQTTLLHKNAETEMQSHWARTKDMIAAGERLIENGQSKEDIQKRIQAMQHGWERLRAAHQALGQWLNEAKQAQQYFQDANEAESWIREKMPLVKSDDLGRDEGAAESLLQRHARLEEEIHAYRADIVRLEEMSQQLANSSFHAANTSYNETEEVCVPPD
;
A
#
# COMPACT_ATOMS: atom_id res chain seq x y z
N MET A 1 66.17 -8.46 -35.86
CA MET A 1 65.36 -9.34 -35.00
C MET A 1 64.98 -8.72 -33.66
N THR A 2 65.88 -8.00 -32.98
CA THR A 2 65.63 -7.36 -31.67
C THR A 2 64.54 -6.26 -31.71
N SER A 3 64.54 -5.42 -32.76
CA SER A 3 63.51 -4.37 -32.94
C SER A 3 62.10 -4.93 -33.15
N LEU A 4 61.95 -6.01 -33.92
CA LEU A 4 60.65 -6.70 -34.10
C LEU A 4 60.13 -7.30 -32.78
N ARG A 5 60.99 -7.95 -31.99
CA ARG A 5 60.62 -8.45 -30.64
C ARG A 5 60.18 -7.32 -29.71
N ASN A 6 60.84 -6.17 -29.76
CA ASN A 6 60.49 -5.02 -28.93
C ASN A 6 59.13 -4.41 -29.32
N ILE A 7 58.81 -4.36 -30.61
CA ILE A 7 57.49 -3.90 -31.09
C ILE A 7 56.39 -4.87 -30.65
N THR A 8 56.59 -6.19 -30.77
CA THR A 8 55.61 -7.19 -30.30
C THR A 8 55.35 -7.06 -28.80
N LEU A 9 56.40 -6.94 -27.99
CA LEU A 9 56.28 -6.73 -26.55
C LEU A 9 55.50 -5.46 -26.22
N LEU A 10 55.77 -4.36 -26.93
CA LEU A 10 55.09 -3.09 -26.71
C LEU A 10 53.59 -3.17 -27.06
N VAL A 11 53.23 -3.88 -28.14
CA VAL A 11 51.83 -4.14 -28.51
C VAL A 11 51.12 -4.96 -27.44
N ASP A 12 51.77 -6.00 -26.90
CA ASP A 12 51.18 -6.84 -25.86
C ASP A 12 51.00 -6.08 -24.53
N LEU A 13 51.98 -5.26 -24.13
CA LEU A 13 51.86 -4.37 -22.98
C LEU A 13 50.71 -3.35 -23.14
N CYS A 14 50.56 -2.76 -24.33
CA CYS A 14 49.44 -1.88 -24.64
C CYS A 14 48.08 -2.60 -24.53
N ARG A 15 47.98 -3.83 -25.05
CA ARG A 15 46.76 -4.66 -24.93
C ARG A 15 46.44 -4.96 -23.46
N GLN A 16 47.43 -5.37 -22.68
CA GLN A 16 47.25 -5.66 -21.26
C GLN A 16 46.80 -4.43 -20.47
N ARG A 17 47.42 -3.27 -20.73
CA ARG A 17 47.03 -2.01 -20.09
C ARG A 17 45.59 -1.64 -20.41
N ARG A 18 45.16 -1.75 -21.68
CA ARG A 18 43.78 -1.47 -22.08
C ARG A 18 42.79 -2.39 -21.34
N LEU A 19 43.08 -3.69 -21.29
CA LEU A 19 42.25 -4.66 -20.59
C LEU A 19 42.14 -4.36 -19.08
N ASN A 20 43.24 -3.95 -18.43
CA ASN A 20 43.21 -3.56 -17.03
C ASN A 20 42.39 -2.27 -16.80
N LEU A 21 42.48 -1.29 -17.71
CA LEU A 21 41.68 -0.06 -17.64
C LEU A 21 40.19 -0.34 -17.84
N ASP A 22 39.84 -1.23 -18.78
CA ASP A 22 38.45 -1.65 -18.99
C ASP A 22 37.87 -2.35 -17.77
N LYS A 23 38.65 -3.23 -17.12
CA LYS A 23 38.27 -3.88 -15.86
C LYS A 23 38.05 -2.88 -14.73
N ALA A 24 38.97 -1.92 -14.57
CA ALA A 24 38.85 -0.89 -13.55
C ALA A 24 37.61 -0.02 -13.78
N ARG A 25 37.37 0.41 -15.03
CA ARG A 25 36.17 1.18 -15.39
C ARG A 25 34.88 0.41 -15.06
N ALA A 26 34.80 -0.87 -15.42
CA ALA A 26 33.63 -1.69 -15.16
C ALA A 26 33.37 -1.88 -13.66
N LEU A 27 34.44 -2.04 -12.85
CA LEU A 27 34.33 -2.12 -11.40
C LEU A 27 33.78 -0.82 -10.79
N TYR A 28 34.33 0.34 -11.18
CA TYR A 28 33.88 1.62 -10.65
C TYR A 28 32.44 1.94 -11.08
N GLN A 29 32.06 1.60 -12.30
CA GLN A 29 30.67 1.72 -12.76
C GLN A 29 29.73 0.87 -11.89
N PHE A 30 30.06 -0.40 -11.66
CA PHE A 30 29.28 -1.28 -10.79
C PHE A 30 29.15 -0.73 -9.35
N VAL A 31 30.24 -0.21 -8.79
CA VAL A 31 30.23 0.37 -7.43
C VAL A 31 29.32 1.59 -7.35
N GLN A 32 29.39 2.48 -8.35
CA GLN A 32 28.54 3.66 -8.43
C GLN A 32 27.06 3.26 -8.59
N ASP A 33 26.74 2.38 -9.54
CA ASP A 33 25.37 1.90 -9.77
C ASP A 33 24.80 1.26 -8.50
N HIS A 34 25.61 0.49 -7.77
CA HIS A 34 25.22 -0.14 -6.52
C HIS A 34 24.88 0.90 -5.44
N GLU A 35 25.69 1.94 -5.29
CA GLU A 35 25.47 2.99 -4.29
C GLU A 35 24.22 3.82 -4.60
N GLU A 36 24.00 4.14 -5.87
CA GLU A 36 22.79 4.83 -6.33
C GLU A 36 21.53 3.99 -6.04
N GLU A 37 21.55 2.70 -6.40
CA GLU A 37 20.41 1.80 -6.18
C GLU A 37 20.14 1.54 -4.70
N LEU A 38 21.18 1.37 -3.87
CA LEU A 38 20.99 1.25 -2.42
C LEU A 38 20.42 2.52 -1.80
N SER A 39 20.87 3.70 -2.25
CA SER A 39 20.32 4.98 -1.79
C SER A 39 18.83 5.06 -2.09
N TRP A 40 18.44 4.76 -3.34
CA TRP A 40 17.04 4.73 -3.75
C TRP A 40 16.21 3.72 -2.94
N LEU A 41 16.73 2.51 -2.71
CA LEU A 41 16.05 1.49 -1.90
C LEU A 41 15.76 2.00 -0.48
N ASN A 42 16.76 2.60 0.18
CA ASN A 42 16.61 3.12 1.53
C ASN A 42 15.65 4.32 1.59
N GLU A 43 15.70 5.20 0.58
CA GLU A 43 14.76 6.33 0.46
C GLU A 43 13.32 5.83 0.35
N LYS A 44 13.06 4.87 -0.55
CA LYS A 44 11.72 4.30 -0.74
C LYS A 44 11.24 3.51 0.45
N GLU A 45 12.11 2.74 1.09
CA GLU A 45 11.78 2.03 2.33
C GLU A 45 11.32 3.03 3.40
N THR A 46 12.10 4.11 3.59
CA THR A 46 11.80 5.16 4.56
C THR A 46 10.47 5.86 4.24
N LEU A 47 10.21 6.10 2.96
CA LEU A 47 8.97 6.71 2.49
C LEU A 47 7.76 5.82 2.78
N CYS A 48 7.82 4.52 2.48
CA CYS A 48 6.75 3.57 2.81
C CYS A 48 6.53 3.45 4.33
N ARG A 49 7.60 3.31 5.12
CA ARG A 49 7.52 3.21 6.58
C ARG A 49 6.92 4.47 7.21
N ARG A 50 7.28 5.65 6.72
CA ARG A 50 6.76 6.93 7.21
C ARG A 50 5.28 7.09 6.88
N ALA A 51 4.88 6.70 5.67
CA ALA A 51 3.47 6.71 5.26
C ALA A 51 2.63 5.77 6.13
N LEU A 52 3.18 4.61 6.50
CA LEU A 52 2.53 3.67 7.41
C LEU A 52 2.44 4.23 8.85
N LEU A 53 3.53 4.80 9.37
CA LEU A 53 3.57 5.34 10.75
C LEU A 53 2.64 6.53 10.93
N ASN A 54 2.55 7.39 9.93
CA ASN A 54 1.68 8.58 9.94
C ASN A 54 0.32 8.29 9.30
N GLY A 55 -0.05 7.02 9.16
CA GLY A 55 -1.26 6.60 8.47
C GLY A 55 -2.51 7.08 9.18
N ASP A 56 -3.31 7.88 8.48
CA ASP A 56 -4.64 8.33 8.90
C ASP A 56 -5.65 8.05 7.78
N VAL A 57 -6.86 7.65 8.15
CA VAL A 57 -8.05 7.53 7.28
C VAL A 57 -8.19 8.75 6.36
N ALA A 58 -7.97 9.97 6.87
CA ALA A 58 -8.09 11.19 6.08
C ALA A 58 -7.11 11.25 4.89
N THR A 59 -5.97 10.58 4.99
CA THR A 59 -4.89 10.64 3.97
C THR A 59 -4.89 9.45 2.99
N VAL A 60 -5.84 8.52 3.13
CA VAL A 60 -5.87 7.25 2.37
C VAL A 60 -5.76 7.43 0.86
N GLN A 61 -6.39 8.47 0.30
CA GLN A 61 -6.31 8.75 -1.14
C GLN A 61 -4.90 9.16 -1.58
N GLN A 62 -4.27 10.09 -0.85
CA GLN A 62 -2.90 10.54 -1.11
C GLN A 62 -1.90 9.39 -0.93
N THR A 63 -2.04 8.63 0.16
CA THR A 63 -1.17 7.49 0.48
C THR A 63 -1.35 6.35 -0.53
N THR A 64 -2.55 6.16 -1.08
CA THR A 64 -2.80 5.22 -2.20
C THR A 64 -2.03 5.61 -3.46
N LEU A 65 -2.01 6.90 -3.81
CA LEU A 65 -1.25 7.39 -4.96
C LEU A 65 0.25 7.17 -4.75
N LEU A 66 0.76 7.51 -3.56
CA LEU A 66 2.14 7.26 -3.17
C LEU A 66 2.51 5.77 -3.31
N HIS A 67 1.68 4.87 -2.79
CA HIS A 67 1.90 3.42 -2.88
C HIS A 67 1.94 2.93 -4.34
N LYS A 68 1.04 3.41 -5.20
CA LYS A 68 1.02 3.07 -6.64
C LYS A 68 2.25 3.60 -7.39
N ASN A 69 2.68 4.82 -7.06
CA ASN A 69 3.88 5.41 -7.65
C ASN A 69 5.13 4.60 -7.24
N ALA A 70 5.26 4.27 -5.95
CA ALA A 70 6.33 3.42 -5.45
C ALA A 70 6.36 2.05 -6.15
N GLU A 71 5.20 1.40 -6.33
CA GLU A 71 5.08 0.13 -7.06
C GLU A 71 5.61 0.25 -8.51
N THR A 72 5.27 1.32 -9.21
CA THR A 72 5.71 1.55 -10.60
C THR A 72 7.22 1.75 -10.69
N GLU A 73 7.78 2.53 -9.76
CA GLU A 73 9.23 2.72 -9.66
C GLU A 73 9.95 1.41 -9.29
N MET A 74 9.42 0.63 -8.34
CA MET A 74 9.95 -0.68 -7.97
C MET A 74 10.08 -1.64 -9.15
N GLN A 75 9.10 -1.65 -10.05
CA GLN A 75 9.16 -2.48 -11.26
C GLN A 75 10.32 -2.08 -12.18
N SER A 76 10.56 -0.78 -12.33
CA SER A 76 11.64 -0.24 -13.17
C SER A 76 13.01 -0.50 -12.55
N HIS A 77 13.16 -0.22 -11.25
CA HIS A 77 14.41 -0.44 -10.51
C HIS A 77 14.76 -1.92 -10.37
N TRP A 78 13.76 -2.81 -10.33
CA TRP A 78 14.02 -4.25 -10.34
C TRP A 78 14.72 -4.71 -11.64
N ALA A 79 14.36 -4.13 -12.79
CA ALA A 79 15.07 -4.41 -14.04
C ALA A 79 16.54 -3.98 -13.96
N ARG A 80 16.80 -2.75 -13.52
CA ARG A 80 18.16 -2.22 -13.34
C ARG A 80 19.00 -3.04 -12.35
N THR A 81 18.39 -3.48 -11.24
CA THR A 81 19.03 -4.35 -10.25
C THR A 81 19.48 -5.67 -10.88
N LYS A 82 18.64 -6.32 -11.70
CA LYS A 82 19.03 -7.57 -12.38
C LYS A 82 20.23 -7.37 -13.30
N ASP A 83 20.24 -6.29 -14.08
CA ASP A 83 21.36 -5.97 -14.98
C ASP A 83 22.65 -5.70 -14.20
N MET A 84 22.55 -5.02 -13.06
CA MET A 84 23.69 -4.78 -12.18
C MET A 84 24.22 -6.05 -11.52
N ILE A 85 23.35 -6.98 -11.09
CA ILE A 85 23.76 -8.29 -10.57
C ILE A 85 24.55 -9.05 -11.64
N ALA A 86 24.02 -9.09 -12.88
CA ALA A 86 24.69 -9.73 -14.00
C ALA A 86 26.02 -9.04 -14.36
N ALA A 87 26.14 -7.73 -14.18
CA ALA A 87 27.41 -7.00 -14.33
C ALA A 87 28.41 -7.39 -13.23
N GLY A 88 27.95 -7.52 -11.98
CA GLY A 88 28.75 -8.00 -10.86
C GLY A 88 29.28 -9.42 -11.09
N GLU A 89 28.44 -10.35 -11.55
CA GLU A 89 28.85 -11.72 -11.91
C GLU A 89 29.95 -11.73 -12.98
N ARG A 90 29.79 -10.92 -14.04
CA ARG A 90 30.82 -10.75 -15.08
C ARG A 90 32.13 -10.17 -14.53
N LEU A 91 32.08 -9.29 -13.53
CA LEU A 91 33.30 -8.78 -12.89
C LEU A 91 34.06 -9.88 -12.14
N ILE A 92 33.33 -10.77 -11.46
CA ILE A 92 33.91 -11.94 -10.77
C ILE A 92 34.58 -12.87 -11.78
N GLU A 93 33.91 -13.20 -12.89
CA GLU A 93 34.48 -14.01 -13.98
C GLU A 93 35.76 -13.40 -14.57
N ASN A 94 35.82 -12.07 -14.64
CA ASN A 94 36.98 -11.32 -15.13
C ASN A 94 38.12 -11.16 -14.10
N GLY A 95 38.03 -11.84 -12.96
CA GLY A 95 39.08 -11.91 -11.94
C GLY A 95 39.06 -10.79 -10.90
N GLN A 96 37.94 -10.08 -10.74
CA GLN A 96 37.76 -9.14 -9.63
C GLN A 96 37.48 -9.88 -8.31
N SER A 97 37.66 -9.18 -7.18
CA SER A 97 37.39 -9.70 -5.84
C SER A 97 35.95 -10.20 -5.72
N LYS A 98 35.80 -11.53 -5.63
CA LYS A 98 34.50 -12.18 -5.46
C LYS A 98 33.81 -11.75 -4.18
N GLU A 99 34.56 -11.62 -3.10
CA GLU A 99 34.03 -11.32 -1.78
C GLU A 99 33.33 -9.95 -1.75
N ASP A 100 33.96 -8.90 -2.27
CA ASP A 100 33.41 -7.55 -2.24
C ASP A 100 32.17 -7.39 -3.12
N ILE A 101 32.21 -8.01 -4.31
CA ILE A 101 31.08 -7.97 -5.25
C ILE A 101 29.89 -8.73 -4.68
N GLN A 102 30.12 -9.91 -4.09
CA GLN A 102 29.05 -10.69 -3.47
C GLN A 102 28.42 -9.98 -2.27
N LYS A 103 29.22 -9.34 -1.41
CA LYS A 103 28.70 -8.51 -0.30
C LYS A 103 27.78 -7.39 -0.80
N ARG A 104 28.15 -6.72 -1.88
CA ARG A 104 27.35 -5.66 -2.51
C ARG A 104 26.03 -6.19 -3.09
N ILE A 105 26.09 -7.32 -3.79
CA ILE A 105 24.87 -7.99 -4.30
C ILE A 105 23.93 -8.40 -3.15
N GLN A 106 24.47 -8.97 -2.08
CA GLN A 106 23.68 -9.34 -0.89
C GLN A 106 23.04 -8.11 -0.22
N ALA A 107 23.77 -7.01 -0.10
CA ALA A 107 23.25 -5.77 0.47
C ALA A 107 22.04 -5.24 -0.32
N MET A 108 22.09 -5.29 -1.66
CA MET A 108 20.95 -4.93 -2.51
C MET A 108 19.78 -5.90 -2.32
N GLN A 109 20.03 -7.21 -2.28
CA GLN A 109 18.97 -8.22 -2.07
C GLN A 109 18.22 -7.95 -0.74
N HIS A 110 18.96 -7.71 0.33
CA HIS A 110 18.37 -7.33 1.62
C HIS A 110 17.63 -5.98 1.56
N GLY A 111 18.14 -5.00 0.81
CA GLY A 111 17.43 -3.73 0.59
C GLY A 111 16.07 -3.95 -0.09
N TRP A 112 16.01 -4.81 -1.11
CA TRP A 112 14.78 -5.19 -1.78
C TRP A 112 13.80 -5.94 -0.87
N GLU A 113 14.29 -6.86 -0.04
CA GLU A 113 13.47 -7.56 0.95
C GLU A 113 12.80 -6.58 1.93
N ARG A 114 13.57 -5.63 2.46
CA ARG A 114 13.05 -4.61 3.38
C ARG A 114 12.03 -3.68 2.70
N LEU A 115 12.34 -3.19 1.50
CA LEU A 115 11.40 -2.33 0.75
C LEU A 115 10.10 -3.08 0.44
N ARG A 116 10.18 -4.33 -0.03
CA ARG A 116 9.00 -5.15 -0.33
C ARG A 116 8.15 -5.38 0.92
N ALA A 117 8.78 -5.69 2.07
CA ALA A 117 8.07 -5.85 3.32
C ALA A 117 7.36 -4.55 3.76
N ALA A 118 8.05 -3.40 3.67
CA ALA A 118 7.47 -2.10 4.02
C ALA A 118 6.30 -1.71 3.09
N HIS A 119 6.45 -1.97 1.78
CA HIS A 119 5.42 -1.73 0.78
C HIS A 119 4.19 -2.62 0.98
N GLN A 120 4.39 -3.92 1.24
CA GLN A 120 3.30 -4.86 1.54
C GLN A 120 2.53 -4.46 2.81
N ALA A 121 3.23 -4.09 3.88
CA ALA A 121 2.61 -3.61 5.11
C ALA A 121 1.78 -2.34 4.87
N LEU A 122 2.29 -1.39 4.08
CA LEU A 122 1.54 -0.20 3.69
C LEU A 122 0.30 -0.56 2.86
N GLY A 123 0.40 -1.54 1.95
CA GLY A 123 -0.73 -2.01 1.15
C GLY A 123 -1.83 -2.66 1.99
N GLN A 124 -1.46 -3.45 3.01
CA GLN A 124 -2.41 -4.04 3.96
C GLN A 124 -3.12 -2.95 4.76
N TRP A 125 -2.37 -2.01 5.33
CA TRP A 125 -2.95 -0.87 6.05
C TRP A 125 -3.89 -0.04 5.17
N LEU A 126 -3.52 0.24 3.91
CA LEU A 126 -4.38 0.95 2.96
C LEU A 126 -5.69 0.21 2.66
N ASN A 127 -5.66 -1.12 2.64
CA ASN A 127 -6.85 -1.93 2.43
C ASN A 127 -7.78 -1.85 3.65
N GLU A 128 -7.24 -2.01 4.86
CA GLU A 128 -7.99 -1.86 6.12
C GLU A 128 -8.60 -0.46 6.24
N ALA A 129 -7.81 0.58 5.96
CA ALA A 129 -8.28 1.97 6.04
C ALA A 129 -9.40 2.27 5.03
N LYS A 130 -9.37 1.69 3.82
CA LYS A 130 -10.47 1.82 2.84
C LYS A 130 -11.73 1.11 3.29
N GLN A 131 -11.60 -0.07 3.88
CA GLN A 131 -12.76 -0.79 4.44
C GLN A 131 -13.39 0.01 5.58
N ALA A 132 -12.56 0.62 6.44
CA ALA A 132 -13.04 1.50 7.50
C ALA A 132 -13.79 2.72 6.92
N GLN A 133 -13.25 3.39 5.89
CA GLN A 133 -13.95 4.49 5.21
C GLN A 133 -15.31 4.07 4.67
N GLN A 134 -15.37 2.94 3.98
CA GLN A 134 -16.62 2.43 3.41
C GLN A 134 -17.63 2.11 4.51
N TYR A 135 -17.19 1.48 5.60
CA TYR A 135 -18.05 1.20 6.74
C TYR A 135 -18.66 2.48 7.33
N PHE A 136 -17.85 3.50 7.60
CA PHE A 136 -18.37 4.76 8.15
C PHE A 136 -19.31 5.48 7.19
N GLN A 137 -19.03 5.42 5.88
CA GLN A 137 -19.94 5.96 4.87
C GLN A 137 -21.28 5.21 4.90
N ASP A 138 -21.25 3.89 4.80
CA ASP A 138 -22.45 3.05 4.75
C ASP A 138 -23.26 3.16 6.06
N ALA A 139 -22.59 3.27 7.21
CA ALA A 139 -23.24 3.46 8.51
C ALA A 139 -23.97 4.81 8.58
N ASN A 140 -23.33 5.89 8.13
CA ASN A 140 -23.97 7.21 8.06
C ASN A 140 -25.17 7.21 7.10
N GLU A 141 -25.06 6.51 5.96
CA GLU A 141 -26.17 6.34 5.01
C GLU A 141 -27.33 5.58 5.65
N ALA A 142 -27.06 4.51 6.39
CA ALA A 142 -28.08 3.75 7.12
C ALA A 142 -28.75 4.57 8.22
N GLU A 143 -27.99 5.33 9.01
CA GLU A 143 -28.55 6.23 10.03
C GLU A 143 -29.45 7.29 9.39
N SER A 144 -29.03 7.88 8.27
CA SER A 144 -29.84 8.87 7.56
C SER A 144 -31.12 8.26 7.00
N TRP A 145 -31.04 7.05 6.43
CA TRP A 145 -32.20 6.32 5.92
C TRP A 145 -33.18 5.98 7.05
N ILE A 146 -32.71 5.48 8.20
CA ILE A 146 -33.54 5.20 9.38
C ILE A 146 -34.22 6.49 9.86
N ARG A 147 -33.48 7.59 9.95
CA ARG A 147 -34.02 8.89 10.38
C ARG A 147 -35.10 9.41 9.43
N GLU A 148 -34.97 9.15 8.13
CA GLU A 148 -35.98 9.50 7.12
C GLU A 148 -37.26 8.66 7.25
N LYS A 149 -37.12 7.34 7.44
CA LYS A 149 -38.27 6.42 7.51
C LYS A 149 -39.00 6.45 8.85
N MET A 150 -38.30 6.73 9.96
CA MET A 150 -38.85 6.71 11.31
C MET A 150 -40.13 7.55 11.50
N PRO A 151 -40.24 8.81 11.03
CA PRO A 151 -41.48 9.57 11.17
C PRO A 151 -42.65 9.00 10.36
N LEU A 152 -42.39 8.31 9.24
CA LEU A 152 -43.44 7.68 8.43
C LEU A 152 -44.08 6.50 9.15
N VAL A 153 -43.27 5.72 9.88
CA VAL A 153 -43.75 4.60 10.70
C VAL A 153 -44.48 5.10 11.95
N LYS A 154 -44.01 6.20 12.55
CA LYS A 154 -44.60 6.81 13.76
C LYS A 154 -45.79 7.74 13.49
N SER A 155 -46.27 7.82 12.26
CA SER A 155 -47.39 8.70 11.92
C SER A 155 -48.69 8.21 12.58
N ASP A 156 -49.32 9.07 13.40
CA ASP A 156 -50.62 8.80 14.03
C ASP A 156 -51.83 9.10 13.11
N ASP A 157 -51.60 9.48 11.85
CA ASP A 157 -52.67 9.69 10.86
C ASP A 157 -53.34 8.36 10.47
N LEU A 158 -54.62 8.22 10.81
CA LEU A 158 -55.44 7.05 10.51
C LEU A 158 -56.39 7.26 9.31
N GLY A 159 -56.38 8.45 8.72
CA GLY A 159 -57.34 8.84 7.69
C GLY A 159 -58.71 9.21 8.28
N ARG A 160 -59.53 9.87 7.46
CA ARG A 160 -60.84 10.43 7.87
C ARG A 160 -62.05 9.68 7.32
N ASP A 161 -61.81 8.69 6.46
CA ASP A 161 -62.81 7.87 5.78
C ASP A 161 -62.16 6.55 5.31
N GLU A 162 -62.98 5.61 4.84
CA GLU A 162 -62.56 4.28 4.38
C GLU A 162 -61.49 4.36 3.27
N GLY A 163 -61.67 5.23 2.29
CA GLY A 163 -60.73 5.37 1.17
C GLY A 163 -59.37 5.96 1.60
N ALA A 164 -59.38 6.92 2.52
CA ALA A 164 -58.17 7.47 3.12
C ALA A 164 -57.41 6.41 3.93
N ALA A 165 -58.13 5.61 4.72
CA ALA A 165 -57.54 4.50 5.47
C ALA A 165 -56.94 3.43 4.55
N GLU A 166 -57.64 3.04 3.47
CA GLU A 166 -57.13 2.10 2.47
C GLU A 166 -55.86 2.62 1.78
N SER A 167 -55.83 3.90 1.42
CA SER A 167 -54.63 4.52 0.85
C SER A 167 -53.45 4.55 1.83
N LEU A 168 -53.70 4.77 3.13
CA LEU A 168 -52.66 4.74 4.17
C LEU A 168 -52.11 3.33 4.35
N LEU A 169 -52.98 2.31 4.37
CA LEU A 169 -52.57 0.89 4.42
C LEU A 169 -51.70 0.51 3.22
N GLN A 170 -52.08 0.89 2.00
CA GLN A 170 -51.26 0.61 0.81
C GLN A 170 -49.89 1.28 0.87
N ARG A 171 -49.81 2.50 1.39
CA ARG A 171 -48.52 3.20 1.61
C ARG A 171 -47.69 2.52 2.68
N HIS A 172 -48.31 2.08 3.76
CA HIS A 172 -47.63 1.38 4.84
C HIS A 172 -47.07 0.02 4.38
N ALA A 173 -47.83 -0.76 3.62
CA ALA A 173 -47.35 -2.02 3.05
C ALA A 173 -46.11 -1.83 2.16
N ARG A 174 -46.08 -0.77 1.33
CA ARG A 174 -44.88 -0.41 0.54
C ARG A 174 -43.70 -0.02 1.43
N LEU A 175 -43.95 0.71 2.51
CA LEU A 175 -42.91 1.08 3.48
C LEU A 175 -42.35 -0.17 4.19
N GLU A 176 -43.19 -1.13 4.55
CA GLU A 176 -42.75 -2.42 5.11
C GLU A 176 -41.88 -3.20 4.13
N GLU A 177 -42.25 -3.24 2.85
CA GLU A 177 -41.42 -3.85 1.79
C GLU A 177 -40.06 -3.16 1.65
N GLU A 178 -40.04 -1.82 1.64
CA GLU A 178 -38.81 -1.03 1.61
C GLU A 178 -37.90 -1.34 2.83
N ILE A 179 -38.48 -1.38 4.03
CA ILE A 179 -37.74 -1.69 5.26
C ILE A 179 -37.21 -3.12 5.24
N HIS A 180 -38.02 -4.07 4.76
CA HIS A 180 -37.61 -5.46 4.66
C HIS A 180 -36.44 -5.63 3.68
N ALA A 181 -36.48 -4.94 2.53
CA ALA A 181 -35.41 -4.95 1.55
C ALA A 181 -34.10 -4.38 2.12
N TYR A 182 -34.18 -3.32 2.94
CA TYR A 182 -33.01 -2.68 3.55
C TYR A 182 -32.27 -3.56 4.58
N ARG A 183 -32.88 -4.65 5.06
CA ARG A 183 -32.25 -5.59 6.00
C ARG A 183 -30.92 -6.14 5.47
N ALA A 184 -30.81 -6.38 4.16
CA ALA A 184 -29.59 -6.90 3.56
C ALA A 184 -28.39 -5.96 3.77
N ASP A 185 -28.61 -4.64 3.68
CA ASP A 185 -27.57 -3.64 3.91
C ASP A 185 -27.13 -3.56 5.37
N ILE A 186 -28.07 -3.72 6.31
CA ILE A 186 -27.74 -3.79 7.75
C ILE A 186 -26.90 -5.03 8.06
N VAL A 187 -27.25 -6.19 7.51
CA VAL A 187 -26.45 -7.42 7.70
C VAL A 187 -25.04 -7.24 7.11
N ARG A 188 -24.94 -6.64 5.92
CA ARG A 188 -23.64 -6.32 5.30
C ARG A 188 -22.80 -5.38 6.18
N LEU A 189 -23.42 -4.37 6.78
CA LEU A 189 -22.78 -3.45 7.73
C LEU A 189 -22.27 -4.16 8.99
N GLU A 190 -23.05 -5.10 9.55
CA GLU A 190 -22.64 -5.92 10.68
C GLU A 190 -21.43 -6.80 10.33
N GLU A 191 -21.42 -7.44 9.16
CA GLU A 191 -20.30 -8.23 8.67
C GLU A 191 -19.03 -7.37 8.50
N MET A 192 -19.15 -6.17 7.92
CA MET A 192 -18.05 -5.23 7.78
C MET A 192 -17.51 -4.77 9.14
N SER A 193 -18.40 -4.49 10.10
CA SER A 193 -18.03 -4.13 11.47
C SER A 193 -17.21 -5.23 12.15
N GLN A 194 -17.65 -6.50 12.02
CA GLN A 194 -16.92 -7.65 12.56
C GLN A 194 -15.55 -7.84 11.91
N GLN A 195 -15.45 -7.63 10.59
CA GLN A 195 -14.16 -7.68 9.88
C GLN A 195 -13.20 -6.61 10.38
N LEU A 196 -13.70 -5.37 10.60
CA LEU A 196 -12.90 -4.27 11.12
C LEU A 196 -12.48 -4.48 12.58
N ALA A 197 -13.36 -5.02 13.43
CA ALA A 197 -13.06 -5.36 14.81
C ALA A 197 -11.94 -6.40 14.96
N ASN A 198 -11.84 -7.31 13.99
CA ASN A 198 -10.78 -8.33 13.94
C ASN A 198 -9.49 -7.85 13.27
N SER A 199 -9.48 -6.63 12.72
CA SER A 199 -8.32 -6.03 12.03
C SER A 199 -7.48 -5.18 12.99
N SER A 200 -6.20 -5.01 12.66
CA SER A 200 -5.23 -4.26 13.48
C SER A 200 -5.57 -2.76 13.65
N PHE A 201 -6.49 -2.27 12.83
CA PHE A 201 -6.98 -0.90 12.79
C PHE A 201 -7.67 -0.42 14.07
N HIS A 202 -8.28 -1.33 14.83
CA HIS A 202 -9.09 -0.99 16.01
C HIS A 202 -8.27 -0.49 17.21
N ALA A 203 -6.96 -0.75 17.26
CA ALA A 203 -6.12 -0.35 18.39
C ALA A 203 -5.86 1.18 18.50
N ALA A 204 -6.15 1.96 17.45
CA ALA A 204 -5.86 3.40 17.41
C ALA A 204 -7.08 4.31 17.60
N ASN A 205 -8.31 3.85 17.32
CA ASN A 205 -9.52 4.70 17.34
C ASN A 205 -10.44 4.48 18.54
N THR A 206 -10.22 3.44 19.36
CA THR A 206 -11.06 3.18 20.55
C THR A 206 -10.84 4.21 21.67
N SER A 207 -9.86 5.12 21.58
CA SER A 207 -9.66 6.16 22.60
C SER A 207 -10.55 7.40 22.43
N TYR A 208 -11.41 7.49 21.40
CA TYR A 208 -12.16 8.73 21.12
C TYR A 208 -13.68 8.64 21.29
N ASN A 209 -14.29 7.46 21.47
CA ASN A 209 -15.75 7.32 21.50
C ASN A 209 -16.31 6.54 22.71
N GLU A 210 -15.55 6.41 23.81
CA GLU A 210 -16.09 6.00 25.10
C GLU A 210 -16.12 7.19 26.05
N THR A 211 -17.11 8.08 25.89
CA THR A 211 -17.82 8.75 27.01
C THR A 211 -18.83 9.74 26.42
N GLU A 212 -20.06 9.29 26.19
CA GLU A 212 -21.24 10.07 26.57
C GLU A 212 -22.40 9.11 26.77
N GLU A 213 -22.34 8.43 27.91
CA GLU A 213 -23.46 7.71 28.50
C GLU A 213 -24.56 8.74 28.80
N VAL A 214 -25.64 8.72 28.02
CA VAL A 214 -26.81 9.59 28.24
C VAL A 214 -27.50 9.13 29.52
N CYS A 215 -27.21 9.83 30.61
CA CYS A 215 -27.89 9.68 31.89
C CYS A 215 -29.33 10.20 31.76
N VAL A 216 -30.31 9.30 31.79
CA VAL A 216 -31.74 9.64 31.86
C VAL A 216 -32.07 9.94 33.32
N PRO A 217 -32.56 11.15 33.68
CA PRO A 217 -32.98 11.42 35.04
C PRO A 217 -34.29 10.66 35.34
N PRO A 218 -34.46 10.12 36.57
CA PRO A 218 -35.69 9.43 36.95
C PRO A 218 -36.84 10.42 37.20
N ASP A 219 -38.03 9.99 36.77
CA ASP A 219 -39.39 10.55 36.85
C ASP A 219 -39.64 11.83 37.67
#